data_AF-A0A969PVU7-F1
#
_entry.id   AF-A0A969PVU7-F1
#
_cell.length_a   1.000
_cell.length_b   1.000
_cell.length_c   1.000
_cell.angle_alpha   90.00
_cell.angle_beta   90.00
_cell.angle_gamma   90.00
#
_symmetry.space_group_name_H-M   'P 1'
#
loop_
_entity.id
_entity.type
_entity.pdbx_description
1 polymer ?
#
loop_
_entity_poly.entity_id
_entity_poly.type
_entity_poly.pdbx_seq_one_letter_code
_entity_poly.pdbx_strand_id
1 'polypeptide(L)'
;MPKYGGLNAPAWAIFYRESIHGVTWHRVTTQIDGGDILKQGSFQIDDDETTLSLSVRCYEEILKLFEILVEELATDKVTIAKQDLARRSYFGRTHKPTPGCILSWSWSAEQIEAMVRSLTFGDYENSIGLPKLAIGNELIIVTEVAILDLKSQLPPGSIVEIGCSRLTIATGSNDLLLLAVKSIDGKSLSMTDFIDRFQLKVGDRLVDIEPDVALKISELETALVKHEPFWVARLAEIDPISIPFAKTGNRVINANIECQEFSFSTSLNEAHFDGFALIIIITFLSRVSRQNSFDIGMRFDRLTEQFAGLPDLWTEIVPVRFDLDYSLSFMQNFEC
;
A
#
# COMPACT_ATOMS: atom_id res chain seq x y z
N MET A 1 -11.05 -3.01 23.73
CA MET A 1 -11.33 -4.46 23.59
C MET A 1 -12.71 -4.78 24.16
N PRO A 2 -13.47 -5.73 23.60
CA PRO A 2 -13.09 -6.75 22.61
C PRO A 2 -13.14 -6.27 21.14
N LYS A 3 -13.70 -5.08 20.87
CA LYS A 3 -13.65 -4.48 19.52
C LYS A 3 -12.22 -4.11 19.11
N TYR A 4 -11.98 -4.13 17.81
CA TYR A 4 -10.74 -3.68 17.16
C TYR A 4 -9.49 -4.45 17.58
N GLY A 5 -9.59 -5.76 17.80
CA GLY A 5 -8.42 -6.61 18.02
C GLY A 5 -7.58 -6.77 16.75
N GLY A 6 -6.33 -7.19 16.90
CA GLY A 6 -5.38 -7.40 15.82
C GLY A 6 -4.52 -6.16 15.57
N LEU A 7 -4.33 -5.83 14.29
CA LEU A 7 -3.36 -4.82 13.85
C LEU A 7 -4.05 -3.50 13.51
N ASN A 8 -3.33 -2.40 13.74
CA ASN A 8 -3.70 -1.04 13.32
C ASN A 8 -5.08 -0.58 13.82
N ALA A 9 -5.44 -0.90 15.07
CA ALA A 9 -6.72 -0.53 15.67
C ALA A 9 -7.10 0.98 15.54
N PRO A 10 -6.17 1.95 15.69
CA PRO A 10 -6.45 3.36 15.43
C PRO A 10 -6.96 3.64 14.00
N ALA A 11 -6.32 3.05 12.99
CA ALA A 11 -6.72 3.23 11.59
C ALA A 11 -8.14 2.73 11.36
N TRP A 12 -8.48 1.55 11.89
CA TRP A 12 -9.82 1.00 11.75
C TRP A 12 -10.87 1.83 12.47
N ALA A 13 -10.59 2.33 13.68
CA ALA A 13 -11.52 3.20 14.41
C ALA A 13 -11.85 4.47 13.61
N ILE A 14 -10.84 5.09 12.99
CA ILE A 14 -11.02 6.26 12.11
C ILE A 14 -11.81 5.87 10.85
N PHE A 15 -11.45 4.77 10.19
CA PHE A 15 -12.12 4.32 8.96
C PHE A 15 -13.62 4.04 9.19
N TYR A 16 -13.97 3.42 10.32
CA TYR A 16 -15.36 3.18 10.71
C TYR A 16 -16.03 4.37 11.40
N ARG A 17 -15.34 5.52 11.48
CA ARG A 17 -15.84 6.79 12.01
C ARG A 17 -16.38 6.67 13.43
N GLU A 18 -15.68 5.91 14.27
CA GLU A 18 -15.99 5.80 15.69
C GLU A 18 -15.77 7.17 16.37
N SER A 19 -16.66 7.55 17.27
CA SER A 19 -16.49 8.77 18.08
C SER A 19 -15.66 8.54 19.35
N ILE A 20 -15.42 7.27 19.71
CA ILE A 20 -14.73 6.87 20.93
C ILE A 20 -13.73 5.78 20.60
N HIS A 21 -12.50 5.96 21.08
CA HIS A 21 -11.49 4.92 21.09
C HIS A 21 -11.03 4.62 22.52
N GLY A 22 -10.19 3.60 22.67
CA GLY A 22 -9.68 3.25 23.98
C GLY A 22 -8.51 2.28 23.92
N VAL A 23 -7.79 2.24 25.03
CA VAL A 23 -6.59 1.42 25.22
C VAL A 23 -6.83 0.43 26.34
N THR A 24 -6.18 -0.74 26.29
CA THR A 24 -6.46 -1.84 27.22
C THR A 24 -5.19 -2.57 27.60
N TRP A 25 -4.97 -2.72 28.91
CA TRP A 25 -4.05 -3.70 29.48
C TRP A 25 -4.82 -5.00 29.73
N HIS A 26 -4.34 -6.10 29.17
CA HIS A 26 -4.97 -7.41 29.32
C HIS A 26 -3.93 -8.51 29.53
N ARG A 27 -4.35 -9.68 29.99
CA ARG A 27 -3.51 -10.87 30.07
C ARG A 27 -3.17 -11.37 28.68
N VAL A 28 -1.92 -11.72 28.45
CA VAL A 28 -1.52 -12.39 27.20
C VAL A 28 -1.96 -13.86 27.28
N THR A 29 -2.63 -14.33 26.24
CA THR A 29 -3.04 -15.73 26.08
C THR A 29 -2.65 -16.23 24.70
N THR A 30 -2.94 -17.50 24.40
CA THR A 30 -2.72 -18.07 23.05
C THR A 30 -3.63 -17.44 21.98
N GLN A 31 -4.77 -16.86 22.39
CA GLN A 31 -5.65 -16.14 21.49
C GLN A 31 -5.20 -14.68 21.40
N ILE A 32 -4.92 -14.21 20.17
CA ILE A 32 -4.59 -12.80 19.90
C ILE A 32 -5.70 -11.92 20.49
N ASP A 33 -5.31 -11.03 21.41
CA ASP A 33 -6.20 -10.07 22.06
C ASP A 33 -7.39 -10.71 22.79
N GLY A 34 -7.26 -11.95 23.28
CA GLY A 34 -8.35 -12.73 23.88
C GLY A 34 -8.35 -12.82 25.41
N GLY A 35 -7.31 -12.32 26.09
CA GLY A 35 -7.18 -12.50 27.54
C GLY A 35 -7.98 -11.51 28.38
N ASP A 36 -8.13 -11.82 29.66
CA ASP A 36 -8.89 -10.98 30.60
C ASP A 36 -8.31 -9.56 30.72
N ILE A 37 -9.19 -8.58 30.85
CA ILE A 37 -8.86 -7.16 30.99
C ILE A 37 -8.40 -6.88 32.42
N LEU A 38 -7.26 -6.21 32.54
CA LEU A 38 -6.69 -5.73 33.80
C LEU A 38 -7.01 -4.24 34.01
N LYS A 39 -6.91 -3.45 32.93
CA LYS A 39 -7.25 -2.03 32.94
C LYS A 39 -7.67 -1.58 31.55
N GLN A 40 -8.62 -0.65 31.48
CA GLN A 40 -9.08 -0.08 30.22
C GLN A 40 -9.42 1.40 30.44
N GLY A 41 -9.12 2.22 29.44
CA GLY A 41 -9.50 3.62 29.38
C GLY A 41 -10.06 3.94 27.99
N SER A 42 -10.93 4.93 27.93
CA SER A 42 -11.57 5.39 26.69
C SER A 42 -11.58 6.91 26.62
N PHE A 43 -11.54 7.44 25.41
CA PHE A 43 -11.52 8.87 25.14
C PHE A 43 -12.24 9.16 23.82
N GLN A 44 -12.68 10.40 23.63
CA GLN A 44 -13.28 10.84 22.36
C GLN A 44 -12.21 10.92 21.27
N ILE A 45 -12.57 10.54 20.05
CA ILE A 45 -11.76 10.78 18.85
C ILE A 45 -12.12 12.18 18.35
N ASP A 46 -11.12 13.02 18.11
CA ASP A 46 -11.36 14.35 17.52
C ASP A 46 -11.59 14.22 16.00
N ASP A 47 -12.42 15.10 15.42
CA ASP A 47 -12.90 14.95 14.04
C ASP A 47 -11.77 14.95 12.98
N ASP A 48 -10.65 15.61 13.28
CA ASP A 48 -9.47 15.73 12.43
C ASP A 48 -8.35 14.72 12.76
N GLU A 49 -8.59 13.77 13.69
CA GLU A 49 -7.57 12.78 14.03
C GLU A 49 -7.19 11.93 12.82
N THR A 50 -5.88 11.79 12.63
CA THR A 50 -5.25 10.84 11.71
C THR A 50 -4.80 9.60 12.49
N THR A 51 -4.45 8.52 11.79
CA THR A 51 -3.90 7.33 12.46
C THR A 51 -2.66 7.67 13.29
N LEU A 52 -1.82 8.59 12.81
CA LEU A 52 -0.68 9.07 13.59
C LEU A 52 -1.10 9.72 14.91
N SER A 53 -1.96 10.75 14.86
CA SER A 53 -2.32 11.52 16.06
C SER A 53 -3.12 10.68 17.06
N LEU A 54 -4.04 9.84 16.60
CA LEU A 54 -4.77 8.90 17.45
C LEU A 54 -3.83 7.86 18.08
N SER A 55 -2.83 7.37 17.35
CA SER A 55 -1.83 6.44 17.90
C SER A 55 -1.01 7.09 19.02
N VAL A 56 -0.59 8.36 18.84
CA VAL A 56 0.12 9.12 19.89
C VAL A 56 -0.77 9.26 21.13
N ARG A 57 -2.04 9.61 20.97
CA ARG A 57 -3.00 9.71 22.08
C ARG A 57 -3.20 8.38 22.79
N CYS A 58 -3.26 7.26 22.05
CA CYS A 58 -3.26 5.92 22.64
C CYS A 58 -2.03 5.68 23.51
N TYR A 59 -0.83 6.07 23.06
CA TYR A 59 0.39 5.94 23.86
C TYR A 59 0.35 6.77 25.14
N GLU A 60 -0.16 8.00 25.09
CA GLU A 60 -0.31 8.82 26.29
C GLU A 60 -1.29 8.18 27.29
N GLU A 61 -2.43 7.69 26.83
CA GLU A 61 -3.44 7.08 27.68
C GLU A 61 -2.99 5.72 28.24
N ILE A 62 -2.29 4.89 27.45
CA ILE A 62 -1.83 3.58 27.94
C ILE A 62 -0.75 3.73 29.02
N LEU A 63 0.11 4.76 28.92
CA LEU A 63 1.13 5.06 29.94
C LEU A 63 0.51 5.53 31.25
N LYS A 64 -0.49 6.42 31.20
CA LYS A 64 -1.25 6.84 32.40
C LYS A 64 -1.91 5.64 33.09
N LEU A 65 -2.53 4.75 32.31
CA LEU A 65 -3.15 3.54 32.87
C LEU A 65 -2.12 2.56 33.42
N PHE A 66 -0.91 2.53 32.86
CA PHE A 66 0.16 1.64 33.31
C PHE A 66 0.61 1.97 34.73
N GLU A 67 0.78 3.26 35.05
CA GLU A 67 1.14 3.70 36.41
C GLU A 67 0.11 3.22 37.44
N ILE A 68 -1.17 3.40 37.13
CA ILE A 68 -2.28 2.94 37.99
C ILE A 68 -2.27 1.41 38.11
N LEU A 69 -2.10 0.70 37.00
CA LEU A 69 -2.10 -0.77 36.99
C LEU A 69 -0.94 -1.35 37.79
N VAL A 70 0.25 -0.76 37.73
CA VAL A 70 1.43 -1.22 38.49
C VAL A 70 1.19 -1.10 39.99
N GLU A 71 0.60 0.00 40.45
CA GLU A 71 0.23 0.18 41.86
C GLU A 71 -0.84 -0.85 42.30
N GLU A 72 -1.86 -1.06 41.47
CA GLU A 72 -2.92 -2.05 41.73
C GLU A 72 -2.38 -3.48 41.78
N LEU A 73 -1.39 -3.82 40.94
CA LEU A 73 -0.71 -5.10 40.97
C LEU A 73 0.18 -5.24 42.22
N ALA A 74 0.93 -4.21 42.58
CA ALA A 74 1.83 -4.24 43.75
C ALA A 74 1.08 -4.34 45.08
N THR A 75 -0.18 -3.92 45.11
CA THR A 75 -1.03 -3.91 46.31
C THR A 75 -2.13 -4.98 46.31
N ASP A 76 -2.12 -5.90 45.34
CA ASP A 76 -3.13 -6.95 45.15
C ASP A 76 -4.58 -6.41 45.02
N LYS A 77 -4.74 -5.22 44.43
CA LYS A 77 -6.03 -4.53 44.22
C LYS A 77 -6.55 -4.58 42.78
N VAL A 78 -5.82 -5.22 41.87
CA VAL A 78 -6.21 -5.30 40.45
C VAL A 78 -7.59 -5.94 40.29
N THR A 79 -8.47 -5.29 39.54
CA THR A 79 -9.79 -5.83 39.18
C THR A 79 -9.71 -6.48 37.80
N ILE A 80 -10.02 -7.76 37.71
CA ILE A 80 -9.94 -8.53 36.46
C ILE A 80 -11.34 -8.67 35.88
N ALA A 81 -11.53 -8.25 34.64
CA ALA A 81 -12.78 -8.39 33.90
C ALA A 81 -12.62 -9.34 32.71
N LYS A 82 -13.53 -10.32 32.59
CA LYS A 82 -13.56 -11.19 31.40
C LYS A 82 -14.05 -10.41 30.19
N GLN A 83 -13.44 -10.66 29.03
CA GLN A 83 -13.94 -10.10 27.78
C GLN A 83 -15.25 -10.76 27.34
N ASP A 84 -16.17 -9.96 26.80
CA ASP A 84 -17.33 -10.46 26.05
C ASP A 84 -16.95 -10.70 24.59
N LEU A 85 -16.38 -11.86 24.29
CA LEU A 85 -15.88 -12.19 22.95
C LEU A 85 -16.97 -12.21 21.87
N ALA A 86 -18.27 -12.24 22.23
CA ALA A 86 -19.35 -12.12 21.25
C ALA A 86 -19.39 -10.74 20.58
N ARG A 87 -18.75 -9.73 21.18
CA ARG A 87 -18.62 -8.36 20.65
C ARG A 87 -17.26 -8.10 20.00
N ARG A 88 -16.45 -9.15 19.79
CA ARG A 88 -15.11 -9.03 19.21
C ARG A 88 -15.19 -8.68 17.73
N SER A 89 -14.42 -7.67 17.33
CA SER A 89 -14.03 -7.44 15.93
C SER A 89 -12.52 -7.58 15.82
N TYR A 90 -12.04 -8.03 14.67
CA TYR A 90 -10.63 -8.34 14.47
C TYR A 90 -10.18 -7.93 13.07
N PHE A 91 -9.01 -7.30 13.00
CA PHE A 91 -8.37 -6.90 11.76
C PHE A 91 -6.95 -7.46 11.71
N GLY A 92 -6.72 -8.39 10.79
CA GLY A 92 -5.40 -8.98 10.54
C GLY A 92 -4.67 -8.30 9.38
N ARG A 93 -3.44 -8.75 9.09
CA ARG A 93 -2.58 -8.22 8.03
C ARG A 93 -3.23 -8.18 6.63
N THR A 94 -4.15 -9.11 6.35
CA THR A 94 -4.85 -9.20 5.06
C THR A 94 -6.03 -8.25 4.93
N HIS A 95 -6.47 -7.61 6.01
CA HIS A 95 -7.63 -6.73 5.97
C HIS A 95 -7.23 -5.38 5.39
N LYS A 96 -8.00 -4.92 4.39
CA LYS A 96 -7.86 -3.61 3.78
C LYS A 96 -9.23 -2.90 3.83
N PRO A 97 -9.28 -1.56 3.95
CA PRO A 97 -10.54 -0.80 3.94
C PRO A 97 -11.38 -1.06 2.69
N THR A 98 -10.69 -1.16 1.54
CA THR A 98 -11.23 -1.54 0.23
C THR A 98 -10.17 -2.29 -0.55
N PRO A 99 -10.54 -3.00 -1.63
CA PRO A 99 -9.57 -3.63 -2.53
C PRO A 99 -8.58 -2.59 -3.06
N GLY A 100 -7.28 -2.82 -2.86
CA GLY A 100 -6.22 -1.90 -3.29
C GLY A 100 -6.14 -0.60 -2.50
N CYS A 101 -6.94 -0.44 -1.43
CA CYS A 101 -7.24 0.85 -0.80
C CYS A 101 -7.72 1.90 -1.82
N ILE A 102 -8.52 1.47 -2.81
CA ILE A 102 -9.10 2.33 -3.84
C ILE A 102 -10.40 2.95 -3.29
N LEU A 103 -10.54 4.27 -3.42
CA LEU A 103 -11.71 5.04 -3.03
C LEU A 103 -12.91 4.67 -3.91
N SER A 104 -14.10 4.66 -3.32
CA SER A 104 -15.36 4.62 -4.07
C SER A 104 -16.01 6.00 -4.03
N TRP A 105 -16.34 6.54 -5.20
CA TRP A 105 -17.05 7.81 -5.33
C TRP A 105 -18.50 7.70 -4.90
N SER A 106 -19.07 6.49 -4.87
CA SER A 106 -20.42 6.25 -4.36
C SER A 106 -20.59 6.54 -2.86
N TRP A 107 -19.48 6.60 -2.12
CA TRP A 107 -19.47 6.87 -0.68
C TRP A 107 -19.80 8.33 -0.36
N SER A 108 -20.13 8.56 0.91
CA SER A 108 -20.24 9.92 1.46
C SER A 108 -18.86 10.58 1.51
N ALA A 109 -18.79 11.89 1.37
CA ALA A 109 -17.54 12.66 1.48
C ALA A 109 -16.83 12.39 2.81
N GLU A 110 -17.59 12.25 3.90
CA GLU A 110 -17.08 11.92 5.24
C GLU A 110 -16.43 10.55 5.30
N GLN A 111 -16.94 9.56 4.55
CA GLN A 111 -16.32 8.23 4.49
C GLN A 111 -15.03 8.23 3.66
N ILE A 112 -15.00 8.99 2.56
CA ILE A 112 -13.79 9.17 1.75
C ILE A 112 -12.71 9.90 2.55
N GLU A 113 -13.08 10.97 3.22
CA GLU A 113 -12.21 11.77 4.09
C GLU A 113 -11.68 10.93 5.26
N ALA A 114 -12.54 10.17 5.94
CA ALA A 114 -12.14 9.23 6.99
C ALA A 114 -11.18 8.14 6.47
N MET A 115 -11.39 7.64 5.24
CA MET A 115 -10.45 6.69 4.63
C MET A 115 -9.07 7.33 4.42
N VAL A 116 -8.99 8.59 3.97
CA VAL A 116 -7.72 9.31 3.81
C VAL A 116 -7.02 9.49 5.16
N ARG A 117 -7.73 9.96 6.19
CA ARG A 117 -7.16 10.10 7.56
C ARG A 117 -6.73 8.77 8.17
N SER A 118 -7.52 7.70 7.98
CA SER A 118 -7.21 6.36 8.49
C SER A 118 -5.92 5.77 7.92
N LEU A 119 -5.52 6.22 6.73
CA LEU A 119 -4.31 5.76 6.04
C LEU A 119 -3.17 6.78 6.13
N THR A 120 -3.32 7.80 6.97
CA THR A 120 -2.30 8.84 7.22
C THR A 120 -1.50 8.50 8.49
N PHE A 121 -0.31 7.94 8.28
CA PHE A 121 0.61 7.47 9.35
C PHE A 121 1.81 8.42 9.58
N GLY A 122 1.93 9.50 8.80
CA GLY A 122 3.12 10.35 8.80
C GLY A 122 4.37 9.57 8.36
N ASP A 123 5.44 9.68 9.12
CA ASP A 123 6.71 8.99 8.84
C ASP A 123 6.76 7.53 9.36
N TYR A 124 5.69 7.07 10.01
CA TYR A 124 5.60 5.68 10.49
C TYR A 124 5.24 4.71 9.36
N GLU A 125 5.65 3.46 9.54
CA GLU A 125 5.30 2.38 8.62
C GLU A 125 3.76 2.22 8.52
N ASN A 126 3.25 2.32 7.29
CA ASN A 126 1.86 2.03 6.97
C ASN A 126 1.77 0.65 6.29
N SER A 127 1.43 -0.37 7.08
CA SER A 127 1.24 -1.75 6.59
C SER A 127 -0.14 -2.03 5.99
N ILE A 128 -1.05 -1.05 5.98
CA ILE A 128 -2.37 -1.18 5.36
C ILE A 128 -2.30 -0.77 3.90
N GLY A 129 -1.70 0.37 3.59
CA GLY A 129 -1.61 0.92 2.24
C GLY A 129 -2.11 2.36 2.19
N LEU A 130 -1.91 3.00 1.04
CA LEU A 130 -2.28 4.40 0.81
C LEU A 130 -3.64 4.50 0.11
N PRO A 131 -4.44 5.56 0.37
CA PRO A 131 -5.72 5.76 -0.30
C PRO A 131 -5.44 6.14 -1.76
N LYS A 132 -6.15 5.51 -2.69
CA LYS A 132 -5.94 5.68 -4.13
C LYS A 132 -7.24 6.00 -4.84
N LEU A 133 -7.17 6.79 -5.89
CA LEU A 133 -8.23 6.86 -6.90
C LEU A 133 -7.79 6.10 -8.15
N ALA A 134 -8.74 5.45 -8.81
CA ALA A 134 -8.54 4.84 -10.11
C ALA A 134 -8.99 5.80 -11.23
N ILE A 135 -8.17 5.92 -12.28
CA ILE A 135 -8.48 6.72 -13.45
C ILE A 135 -7.81 6.12 -14.70
N GLY A 136 -8.63 5.70 -15.67
CA GLY A 136 -8.12 4.86 -16.76
C GLY A 136 -7.59 3.53 -16.22
N ASN A 137 -6.37 3.14 -16.62
CA ASN A 137 -5.67 1.98 -16.05
C ASN A 137 -4.71 2.36 -14.90
N GLU A 138 -4.67 3.64 -14.55
CA GLU A 138 -3.71 4.17 -13.58
C GLU A 138 -4.32 4.33 -12.18
N LEU A 139 -3.43 4.34 -11.19
CA LEU A 139 -3.75 4.66 -9.81
C LEU A 139 -2.99 5.90 -9.37
N ILE A 140 -3.72 6.80 -8.71
CA ILE A 140 -3.18 8.02 -8.14
C ILE A 140 -3.41 7.99 -6.63
N ILE A 141 -2.33 8.21 -5.87
CA ILE A 141 -2.39 8.28 -4.42
C ILE A 141 -3.01 9.62 -4.04
N VAL A 142 -4.05 9.57 -3.21
CA VAL A 142 -4.68 10.74 -2.63
C VAL A 142 -3.96 11.04 -1.31
N THR A 143 -3.52 12.27 -1.09
CA THR A 143 -2.85 12.62 0.18
C THR A 143 -3.60 13.64 1.00
N GLU A 144 -4.45 14.44 0.37
CA GLU A 144 -5.19 15.49 1.05
C GLU A 144 -6.53 15.75 0.38
N VAL A 145 -7.58 15.78 1.20
CA VAL A 145 -8.95 16.09 0.80
C VAL A 145 -9.62 16.98 1.85
N ALA A 146 -10.67 17.70 1.45
CA ALA A 146 -11.53 18.44 2.36
C ALA A 146 -13.00 18.34 1.92
N ILE A 147 -13.92 18.40 2.87
CA ILE A 147 -15.37 18.34 2.59
C ILE A 147 -15.90 19.77 2.44
N LEU A 148 -16.77 20.00 1.44
CA LEU A 148 -17.49 21.26 1.28
C LEU A 148 -18.87 21.18 1.93
N ASP A 149 -19.41 22.30 2.40
CA ASP A 149 -20.81 22.36 2.87
C ASP A 149 -21.83 22.22 1.72
N LEU A 150 -21.37 22.37 0.48
CA LEU A 150 -22.18 22.25 -0.72
C LEU A 150 -22.37 20.79 -1.11
N LYS A 151 -23.56 20.48 -1.61
CA LYS A 151 -23.88 19.22 -2.28
C LYS A 151 -24.35 19.51 -3.70
N SER A 152 -23.52 19.18 -4.69
CA SER A 152 -23.93 19.25 -6.08
C SER A 152 -25.04 18.22 -6.38
N GLN A 153 -25.80 18.47 -7.44
CA GLN A 153 -26.81 17.52 -7.95
C GLN A 153 -26.23 16.60 -9.03
N LEU A 154 -24.91 16.60 -9.19
CA LEU A 154 -24.23 15.74 -10.16
C LEU A 154 -24.09 14.32 -9.60
N PRO A 155 -24.02 13.30 -10.47
CA PRO A 155 -23.81 11.94 -10.00
C PRO A 155 -22.44 11.81 -9.31
N PRO A 156 -22.29 10.94 -8.31
CA PRO A 156 -21.02 10.77 -7.61
C PRO A 156 -19.87 10.42 -8.57
N GLY A 157 -18.71 11.03 -8.31
CA GLY A 157 -17.51 10.99 -9.15
C GLY A 157 -17.43 12.11 -10.19
N SER A 158 -18.48 12.92 -10.35
CA SER A 158 -18.48 14.02 -11.33
C SER A 158 -17.56 15.17 -10.89
N ILE A 159 -16.77 15.69 -11.82
CA ILE A 159 -15.97 16.90 -11.61
C ILE A 159 -16.90 18.11 -11.66
N VAL A 160 -17.10 18.74 -10.51
CA VAL A 160 -17.96 19.91 -10.32
C VAL A 160 -17.24 21.19 -10.74
N GLU A 161 -15.98 21.33 -10.35
CA GLU A 161 -15.17 22.52 -10.60
C GLU A 161 -13.69 22.14 -10.70
N ILE A 162 -12.97 22.79 -11.62
CA ILE A 162 -11.52 22.73 -11.74
C ILE A 162 -10.94 24.07 -11.28
N GLY A 163 -10.20 24.05 -10.16
CA GLY A 163 -9.45 25.20 -9.67
C GLY A 163 -7.96 25.09 -10.00
N CYS A 164 -7.20 26.16 -9.75
CA CYS A 164 -5.76 26.21 -10.03
C CYS A 164 -4.94 25.20 -9.20
N SER A 165 -5.42 24.84 -8.01
CA SER A 165 -4.71 23.94 -7.07
C SER A 165 -5.65 22.95 -6.38
N ARG A 166 -6.84 22.73 -6.94
CA ARG A 166 -7.86 21.86 -6.35
C ARG A 166 -8.83 21.34 -7.40
N LEU A 167 -9.42 20.19 -7.14
CA LEU A 167 -10.48 19.61 -7.94
C LEU A 167 -11.70 19.36 -7.05
N THR A 168 -12.85 19.90 -7.41
CA THR A 168 -14.10 19.64 -6.67
C THR A 168 -14.84 18.48 -7.33
N ILE A 169 -15.16 17.45 -6.55
CA ILE A 169 -15.77 16.21 -7.04
C ILE A 169 -17.05 15.92 -6.25
N ALA A 170 -18.13 15.61 -6.95
CA ALA A 170 -19.40 15.20 -6.35
C ALA A 170 -19.26 13.83 -5.68
N THR A 171 -19.85 13.65 -4.50
CA THR A 171 -19.88 12.35 -3.79
C THR A 171 -21.31 11.91 -3.49
N GLY A 172 -21.51 10.81 -2.75
CA GLY A 172 -22.82 10.40 -2.26
C GLY A 172 -23.46 11.39 -1.27
N SER A 173 -22.66 12.20 -0.57
CA SER A 173 -23.12 13.28 0.31
C SER A 173 -22.72 14.65 -0.23
N ASN A 174 -21.83 15.34 0.46
CA ASN A 174 -21.31 16.65 0.13
C ASN A 174 -20.24 16.57 -0.96
N ASP A 175 -19.92 17.69 -1.60
CA ASP A 175 -18.82 17.73 -2.57
C ASP A 175 -17.47 17.65 -1.82
N LEU A 176 -16.50 16.98 -2.44
CA LEU A 176 -15.16 16.78 -1.90
C LEU A 176 -14.16 17.60 -2.70
N LEU A 177 -13.31 18.35 -2.01
CA LEU A 177 -12.09 18.92 -2.58
C LEU A 177 -10.99 17.88 -2.55
N LEU A 178 -10.42 17.58 -3.71
CA LEU A 178 -9.13 16.91 -3.84
C LEU A 178 -8.03 17.98 -3.89
N LEU A 179 -7.17 17.99 -2.87
CA LEU A 179 -6.21 19.07 -2.62
C LEU A 179 -4.78 18.67 -2.98
N ALA A 180 -4.39 17.42 -2.74
CA ALA A 180 -3.07 16.91 -3.08
C ALA A 180 -3.09 15.44 -3.51
N VAL A 181 -2.30 15.13 -4.54
CA VAL A 181 -2.11 13.79 -5.08
C VAL A 181 -0.63 13.48 -5.34
N LYS A 182 -0.32 12.18 -5.38
CA LYS A 182 0.98 11.65 -5.79
C LYS A 182 0.77 10.56 -6.84
N SER A 183 1.73 10.40 -7.75
CA SER A 183 1.79 9.17 -8.55
C SER A 183 2.12 7.96 -7.68
N ILE A 184 1.86 6.75 -8.17
CA ILE A 184 2.04 5.50 -7.41
C ILE A 184 3.49 5.27 -6.94
N ASP A 185 4.46 5.89 -7.60
CA ASP A 185 5.88 5.90 -7.23
C ASP A 185 6.24 6.96 -6.16
N GLY A 186 5.24 7.66 -5.61
CA GLY A 186 5.39 8.61 -4.51
C GLY A 186 5.76 10.04 -4.90
N LYS A 187 5.84 10.37 -6.19
CA LYS A 187 6.14 11.75 -6.62
C LYS A 187 4.91 12.64 -6.49
N SER A 188 5.08 13.82 -5.91
CA SER A 188 4.04 14.84 -5.89
C SER A 188 3.66 15.25 -7.31
N LEU A 189 2.36 15.28 -7.58
CA LEU A 189 1.78 15.70 -8.84
C LEU A 189 0.98 16.98 -8.59
N SER A 190 1.31 18.06 -9.28
CA SER A 190 0.51 19.28 -9.15
C SER A 190 -0.90 19.03 -9.69
N MET A 191 -1.90 19.77 -9.20
CA MET A 191 -3.26 19.59 -9.71
C MET A 191 -3.36 19.89 -11.21
N THR A 192 -2.61 20.87 -11.70
CA THR A 192 -2.51 21.16 -13.13
C THR A 192 -1.94 19.98 -13.91
N ASP A 193 -0.82 19.39 -13.47
CA ASP A 193 -0.24 18.21 -14.14
C ASP A 193 -1.19 17.00 -14.08
N PHE A 194 -1.93 16.83 -12.98
CA PHE A 194 -2.93 15.79 -12.84
C PHE A 194 -4.08 15.98 -13.83
N ILE A 195 -4.64 17.18 -13.91
CA ILE A 195 -5.72 17.54 -14.85
C ILE A 195 -5.24 17.37 -16.30
N ASP A 196 -4.05 17.87 -16.63
CA ASP A 196 -3.49 17.81 -17.98
C ASP A 196 -3.15 16.37 -18.37
N ARG A 197 -2.58 15.56 -17.46
CA ARG A 197 -2.26 14.15 -17.72
C ARG A 197 -3.49 13.35 -18.12
N PHE A 198 -4.60 13.54 -17.41
CA PHE A 198 -5.84 12.80 -17.64
C PHE A 198 -6.87 13.57 -18.47
N GLN A 199 -6.50 14.75 -18.99
CA GLN A 199 -7.35 15.61 -19.83
C GLN A 199 -8.72 15.92 -19.22
N LEU A 200 -8.76 16.11 -17.89
CA LEU A 200 -9.98 16.26 -17.11
C LEU A 200 -10.71 17.57 -17.41
N LYS A 201 -12.04 17.50 -17.50
CA LYS A 201 -12.93 18.64 -17.71
C LYS A 201 -14.07 18.64 -16.71
N VAL A 202 -14.61 19.84 -16.44
CA VAL A 202 -15.85 19.97 -15.67
C VAL A 202 -16.95 19.16 -16.34
N GLY A 203 -17.64 18.34 -15.55
CA GLY A 203 -18.67 17.40 -16.01
C GLY A 203 -18.16 16.01 -16.34
N ASP A 204 -16.84 15.78 -16.46
CA ASP A 204 -16.29 14.44 -16.56
C ASP A 204 -16.57 13.66 -15.28
N ARG A 205 -16.57 12.33 -15.36
CA ARG A 205 -16.89 11.46 -14.23
C ARG A 205 -15.77 10.47 -13.97
N LEU A 206 -15.24 10.53 -12.75
CA LEU A 206 -14.40 9.50 -12.18
C LEU A 206 -15.30 8.31 -11.81
N VAL A 207 -14.97 7.14 -12.33
CA VAL A 207 -15.76 5.92 -12.17
C VAL A 207 -15.10 4.98 -11.18
N ASP A 208 -15.93 4.28 -10.41
CA ASP A 208 -15.45 3.23 -9.51
C ASP A 208 -14.91 2.05 -10.33
N ILE A 209 -13.99 1.29 -9.73
CA ILE A 209 -13.51 0.05 -10.33
C ILE A 209 -14.64 -0.97 -10.45
N GLU A 210 -14.63 -1.74 -11.53
CA GLU A 210 -15.62 -2.79 -11.77
C GLU A 210 -15.58 -3.86 -10.66
N PRO A 211 -16.74 -4.43 -10.26
CA PRO A 211 -16.79 -5.42 -9.17
C PRO A 211 -15.87 -6.64 -9.37
N ASP A 212 -15.76 -7.15 -10.61
CA ASP A 212 -14.90 -8.29 -10.94
C ASP A 212 -13.41 -7.93 -10.79
N VAL A 213 -13.03 -6.70 -11.15
CA VAL A 213 -11.67 -6.18 -10.95
C VAL A 213 -11.39 -6.04 -9.45
N ALA A 214 -12.35 -5.51 -8.68
CA ALA A 214 -12.22 -5.35 -7.24
C ALA A 214 -12.06 -6.71 -6.50
N LEU A 215 -12.80 -7.73 -6.93
CA LEU A 215 -12.65 -9.11 -6.42
C LEU A 215 -11.25 -9.66 -6.70
N LYS A 216 -10.79 -9.57 -7.95
CA LYS A 216 -9.46 -10.04 -8.36
C LYS A 216 -8.34 -9.31 -7.61
N ILE A 217 -8.49 -8.00 -7.36
CA ILE A 217 -7.56 -7.24 -6.52
C ILE A 217 -7.49 -7.83 -5.10
N SER A 218 -8.66 -8.09 -4.49
CA SER A 218 -8.75 -8.59 -3.11
C SER A 218 -8.10 -9.97 -2.93
N GLU A 219 -8.30 -10.86 -3.91
CA GLU A 219 -7.68 -12.18 -3.96
C GLU A 219 -6.15 -12.08 -4.03
N LEU A 220 -5.64 -11.23 -4.92
CA LEU A 220 -4.20 -11.00 -5.08
C LEU A 220 -3.58 -10.34 -3.85
N GLU A 221 -4.20 -9.32 -3.26
CA GLU A 221 -3.72 -8.70 -2.03
C GLU A 221 -3.60 -9.74 -0.91
N THR A 222 -4.63 -10.56 -0.71
CA THR A 222 -4.62 -11.62 0.31
C THR A 222 -3.50 -12.63 0.06
N ALA A 223 -3.26 -13.02 -1.19
CA ALA A 223 -2.22 -13.97 -1.56
C ALA A 223 -0.80 -13.39 -1.42
N LEU A 224 -0.62 -12.11 -1.75
CA LEU A 224 0.69 -11.48 -1.92
C LEU A 224 1.18 -10.72 -0.69
N VAL A 225 0.29 -10.25 0.21
CA VAL A 225 0.68 -9.41 1.37
C VAL A 225 1.71 -10.04 2.29
N LYS A 226 1.75 -11.39 2.37
CA LYS A 226 2.77 -12.10 3.16
C LYS A 226 4.21 -11.90 2.63
N HIS A 227 4.35 -11.54 1.35
CA HIS A 227 5.62 -11.31 0.68
C HIS A 227 6.04 -9.83 0.67
N GLU A 228 5.17 -8.91 1.12
CA GLU A 228 5.46 -7.48 1.13
C GLU A 228 6.74 -7.11 1.91
N PRO A 229 6.99 -7.64 3.13
CA PRO A 229 8.23 -7.31 3.85
C PRO A 229 9.50 -7.74 3.10
N PHE A 230 9.43 -8.86 2.37
CA PHE A 230 10.54 -9.31 1.54
C PHE A 230 10.82 -8.30 0.41
N TRP A 231 9.78 -7.86 -0.30
CA TRP A 231 9.94 -6.92 -1.41
C TRP A 231 10.34 -5.52 -0.96
N VAL A 232 9.82 -5.03 0.17
CA VAL A 232 10.24 -3.75 0.76
C VAL A 232 11.74 -3.79 1.08
N ALA A 233 12.22 -4.85 1.72
CA ALA A 233 13.65 -5.02 2.01
C ALA A 233 14.49 -5.12 0.72
N ARG A 234 14.05 -5.92 -0.27
CA ARG A 234 14.73 -6.04 -1.57
C ARG A 234 14.83 -4.71 -2.31
N LEU A 235 13.76 -3.91 -2.33
CA LEU A 235 13.73 -2.62 -3.01
C LEU A 235 14.56 -1.55 -2.29
N ALA A 236 14.64 -1.60 -0.96
CA ALA A 236 15.48 -0.69 -0.18
C ALA A 236 16.98 -0.92 -0.41
N GLU A 237 17.36 -2.15 -0.73
CA GLU A 237 18.75 -2.57 -0.95
C GLU A 237 19.12 -2.70 -2.43
N ILE A 238 18.24 -2.32 -3.37
CA ILE A 238 18.45 -2.56 -4.80
C ILE A 238 19.74 -1.90 -5.30
N ASP A 239 20.54 -2.67 -6.04
CA ASP A 239 21.78 -2.22 -6.68
C ASP A 239 21.72 -2.50 -8.19
N PRO A 240 21.08 -1.62 -8.99
CA PRO A 240 20.89 -1.86 -10.42
C PRO A 240 22.22 -2.00 -11.16
N ILE A 241 22.26 -2.94 -12.11
CA ILE A 241 23.46 -3.11 -12.95
C ILE A 241 23.85 -1.82 -13.69
N SER A 242 25.14 -1.49 -13.64
CA SER A 242 25.71 -0.38 -14.41
C SER A 242 26.21 -0.86 -15.77
N ILE A 243 25.51 -0.52 -16.85
CA ILE A 243 25.93 -0.87 -18.21
C ILE A 243 26.94 0.18 -18.72
N PRO A 244 28.21 -0.18 -18.99
CA PRO A 244 29.18 0.74 -19.56
C PRO A 244 28.69 1.30 -20.89
N PHE A 245 28.95 2.59 -21.13
CA PHE A 245 28.55 3.32 -22.34
C PHE A 245 27.04 3.52 -22.52
N ALA A 246 26.19 2.95 -21.66
CA ALA A 246 24.79 3.33 -21.59
C ALA A 246 24.72 4.76 -21.04
N LYS A 247 24.05 5.65 -21.76
CA LYS A 247 23.68 6.95 -21.20
C LYS A 247 22.63 6.68 -20.13
N THR A 248 22.94 6.99 -18.86
CA THR A 248 21.93 7.09 -17.82
C THR A 248 20.96 8.21 -18.20
N GLY A 249 19.83 7.85 -18.79
CA GLY A 249 18.75 8.79 -19.04
C GLY A 249 18.05 9.11 -17.72
N ASN A 250 17.59 10.35 -17.57
CA ASN A 250 16.50 10.62 -16.63
C ASN A 250 15.35 9.66 -16.94
N ARG A 251 14.68 9.18 -15.89
CA ARG A 251 13.52 8.27 -15.95
C ARG A 251 12.67 8.57 -17.20
N VAL A 252 12.73 7.68 -18.18
CA VAL A 252 12.14 7.93 -19.48
C VAL A 252 10.64 7.68 -19.37
N ILE A 253 9.88 8.76 -19.20
CA ILE A 253 8.43 8.75 -19.38
C ILE A 253 8.24 8.66 -20.91
N ASN A 254 7.60 7.58 -21.40
CA ASN A 254 7.47 7.23 -22.82
C ASN A 254 8.81 6.86 -23.50
N ALA A 255 9.50 5.85 -22.96
CA ALA A 255 10.58 5.22 -23.73
C ALA A 255 9.95 4.37 -24.84
N ASN A 256 10.39 4.57 -26.09
CA ASN A 256 10.24 3.51 -27.08
C ASN A 256 11.14 2.37 -26.61
N ILE A 257 10.54 1.37 -25.97
CA ILE A 257 11.24 0.15 -25.58
C ILE A 257 11.52 -0.60 -26.88
N GLU A 258 12.77 -0.56 -27.32
CA GLU A 258 13.21 -1.39 -28.43
C GLU A 258 13.46 -2.81 -27.88
N CYS A 259 12.50 -3.69 -28.12
CA CYS A 259 12.64 -5.10 -27.80
C CYS A 259 13.42 -5.78 -28.92
N GLN A 260 14.60 -6.30 -28.61
CA GLN A 260 15.35 -7.14 -29.53
C GLN A 260 15.16 -8.61 -29.12
N GLU A 261 14.56 -9.39 -30.01
CA GLU A 261 14.46 -10.83 -29.84
C GLU A 261 15.82 -11.46 -30.17
N PHE A 262 16.35 -12.24 -29.23
CA PHE A 262 17.59 -12.98 -29.43
C PHE A 262 17.26 -14.45 -29.69
N SER A 263 17.46 -14.91 -30.93
CA SER A 263 17.41 -16.32 -31.26
C SER A 263 18.81 -16.91 -31.09
N PHE A 264 19.03 -17.79 -30.09
CA PHE A 264 20.29 -18.52 -29.99
C PHE A 264 20.22 -19.80 -30.82
N SER A 265 21.17 -19.98 -31.74
CA SER A 265 21.34 -21.25 -32.44
C SER A 265 22.11 -22.23 -31.53
N THR A 266 21.43 -23.00 -30.70
CA THR A 266 22.12 -24.07 -29.95
C THR A 266 21.43 -25.40 -30.08
N SER A 267 22.23 -26.45 -30.22
CA SER A 267 21.86 -27.87 -30.12
C SER A 267 21.60 -28.31 -28.68
N LEU A 268 21.21 -27.39 -27.79
CA LEU A 268 20.93 -27.68 -26.38
C LEU A 268 19.49 -28.16 -26.23
N ASN A 269 19.29 -29.06 -25.28
CA ASN A 269 17.98 -29.63 -24.96
C ASN A 269 17.04 -28.48 -24.53
N GLU A 270 15.89 -28.33 -25.20
CA GLU A 270 14.94 -27.21 -24.99
C GLU A 270 14.57 -27.02 -23.51
N ALA A 271 14.54 -28.10 -22.73
CA ALA A 271 14.16 -28.09 -21.32
C ALA A 271 15.04 -27.24 -20.37
N HIS A 272 16.26 -26.86 -20.79
CA HIS A 272 17.20 -26.07 -19.96
C HIS A 272 17.68 -24.77 -20.62
N PHE A 273 17.15 -24.44 -21.81
CA PHE A 273 17.67 -23.38 -22.65
C PHE A 273 17.49 -21.99 -22.02
N ASP A 274 16.33 -21.70 -21.41
CA ASP A 274 16.06 -20.40 -20.81
C ASP A 274 16.98 -20.10 -19.62
N GLY A 275 17.22 -21.12 -18.79
CA GLY A 275 18.19 -21.03 -17.70
C GLY A 275 19.59 -20.76 -18.25
N PHE A 276 20.04 -21.54 -19.23
CA PHE A 276 21.37 -21.37 -19.83
C PHE A 276 21.57 -20.00 -20.50
N ALA A 277 20.56 -19.51 -21.23
CA ALA A 277 20.59 -18.19 -21.86
C ALA A 277 20.67 -17.06 -20.83
N LEU A 278 19.85 -17.13 -19.77
CA LEU A 278 19.91 -16.20 -18.65
C LEU A 278 21.32 -16.18 -18.05
N ILE A 279 21.90 -17.34 -17.78
CA ILE A 279 23.25 -17.46 -17.21
C ILE A 279 24.31 -16.80 -18.10
N ILE A 280 24.25 -17.01 -19.43
CA ILE A 280 25.15 -16.34 -20.39
C ILE A 280 25.02 -14.82 -20.28
N ILE A 281 23.79 -14.31 -20.29
CA ILE A 281 23.50 -12.87 -20.22
C ILE A 281 24.05 -12.30 -18.90
N ILE A 282 23.75 -12.91 -17.77
CA ILE A 282 24.21 -12.49 -16.44
C ILE A 282 25.75 -12.49 -16.36
N THR A 283 26.41 -13.53 -16.87
CA THR A 283 27.88 -13.63 -16.89
C THR A 283 28.51 -12.57 -17.79
N PHE A 284 27.94 -12.36 -18.99
CA PHE A 284 28.40 -11.32 -19.92
C PHE A 284 28.27 -9.94 -19.28
N LEU A 285 27.10 -9.63 -18.73
CA LEU A 285 26.79 -8.39 -18.07
C LEU A 285 27.76 -8.11 -16.90
N SER A 286 27.98 -9.09 -16.03
CA SER A 286 28.95 -9.01 -14.93
C SER A 286 30.36 -8.68 -15.40
N ARG A 287 30.83 -9.33 -16.47
CA ARG A 287 32.19 -9.10 -16.99
C ARG A 287 32.33 -7.72 -17.62
N VAL A 288 31.31 -7.27 -18.33
CA VAL A 288 31.30 -5.97 -18.99
C VAL A 288 31.21 -4.85 -17.95
N SER A 289 30.32 -4.97 -16.96
CA SER A 289 30.16 -3.98 -15.88
C SER A 289 31.27 -4.04 -14.81
N ARG A 290 32.02 -5.15 -14.74
CA ARG A 290 32.96 -5.48 -13.65
C ARG A 290 32.29 -5.49 -12.28
N GLN A 291 31.02 -5.87 -12.24
CA GLN A 291 30.23 -6.03 -11.01
C GLN A 291 29.95 -7.52 -10.81
N ASN A 292 30.20 -8.01 -9.60
CA ASN A 292 29.94 -9.40 -9.22
C ASN A 292 28.61 -9.58 -8.50
N SER A 293 28.02 -8.50 -7.99
CA SER A 293 26.66 -8.47 -7.43
C SER A 293 25.91 -7.31 -8.08
N PHE A 294 24.70 -7.57 -8.55
CA PHE A 294 23.81 -6.54 -9.12
C PHE A 294 22.38 -7.07 -9.25
N ASP A 295 21.44 -6.14 -9.35
CA ASP A 295 20.02 -6.40 -9.57
C ASP A 295 19.64 -6.12 -11.05
N ILE A 296 18.83 -7.01 -11.61
CA ILE A 296 18.20 -6.85 -12.92
C ILE A 296 16.68 -6.96 -12.78
N GLY A 297 15.96 -6.05 -13.42
CA GLY A 297 14.50 -6.15 -13.54
C GLY A 297 14.13 -7.31 -14.47
N MET A 298 13.39 -8.30 -13.95
CA MET A 298 12.90 -9.44 -14.71
C MET A 298 11.38 -9.42 -14.79
N ARG A 299 10.85 -9.75 -15.96
CA ARG A 299 9.42 -10.00 -16.19
C ARG A 299 9.20 -11.48 -16.44
N PHE A 300 8.11 -12.01 -15.90
CA PHE A 300 7.70 -13.41 -16.08
C PHE A 300 6.28 -13.43 -16.67
N ASP A 301 6.04 -14.24 -17.71
CA ASP A 301 4.75 -14.28 -18.42
C ASP A 301 3.56 -14.56 -17.50
N ARG A 302 3.76 -15.43 -16.50
CA ARG A 302 2.74 -15.72 -15.49
C ARG A 302 2.25 -14.47 -14.75
N LEU A 303 3.11 -13.46 -14.54
CA LEU A 303 2.74 -12.23 -13.85
C LEU A 303 1.91 -11.34 -14.77
N THR A 304 2.31 -11.23 -16.05
CA THR A 304 1.56 -10.52 -17.09
C THR A 304 0.14 -11.08 -17.21
N GLU A 305 0.00 -12.41 -17.29
CA GLU A 305 -1.31 -13.07 -17.34
C GLU A 305 -2.12 -12.85 -16.07
N GLN A 306 -1.47 -12.94 -14.90
CA GLN A 306 -2.11 -12.76 -13.61
C GLN A 306 -2.64 -11.33 -13.43
N PHE A 307 -1.91 -10.32 -13.89
CA PHE A 307 -2.26 -8.90 -13.74
C PHE A 307 -3.05 -8.33 -14.92
N ALA A 308 -3.25 -9.10 -15.99
CA ALA A 308 -4.04 -8.66 -17.15
C ALA A 308 -5.43 -8.14 -16.74
N GLY A 309 -5.76 -6.95 -17.26
CA GLY A 309 -7.03 -6.25 -17.02
C GLY A 309 -7.16 -5.59 -15.65
N LEU A 310 -6.09 -5.55 -14.85
CA LEU A 310 -6.05 -4.82 -13.59
C LEU A 310 -5.41 -3.45 -13.76
N PRO A 311 -5.79 -2.47 -12.91
CA PRO A 311 -5.05 -1.22 -12.83
C PRO A 311 -3.61 -1.47 -12.36
N ASP A 312 -2.73 -0.50 -12.59
CA ASP A 312 -1.28 -0.56 -12.30
C ASP A 312 -0.95 -0.55 -10.78
N LEU A 313 -1.49 -1.51 -10.03
CA LEU A 313 -1.29 -1.70 -8.59
C LEU A 313 -0.06 -2.56 -8.29
N TRP A 314 0.30 -3.46 -9.22
CA TRP A 314 1.49 -4.31 -9.14
C TRP A 314 2.40 -4.09 -10.35
N THR A 315 3.70 -4.29 -10.14
CA THR A 315 4.69 -4.31 -11.21
C THR A 315 4.86 -5.71 -11.76
N GLU A 316 4.89 -5.86 -13.09
CA GLU A 316 5.28 -7.10 -13.76
C GLU A 316 6.80 -7.32 -13.75
N ILE A 317 7.57 -6.24 -13.51
CA ILE A 317 9.02 -6.25 -13.47
C ILE A 317 9.46 -6.26 -12.01
N VAL A 318 10.15 -7.33 -11.60
CA VAL A 318 10.69 -7.48 -10.24
C VAL A 318 12.22 -7.47 -10.26
N PRO A 319 12.88 -6.84 -9.28
CA PRO A 319 14.33 -6.89 -9.17
C PRO A 319 14.77 -8.29 -8.73
N VAL A 320 15.70 -8.87 -9.47
CA VAL A 320 16.35 -10.14 -9.13
C VAL A 320 17.84 -9.89 -8.96
N ARG A 321 18.34 -10.21 -7.77
CA ARG A 321 19.77 -10.14 -7.45
C ARG A 321 20.50 -11.34 -8.02
N PHE A 322 21.61 -11.07 -8.68
CA PHE A 322 22.57 -12.07 -9.11
C PHE A 322 23.90 -11.83 -8.41
N ASP A 323 24.38 -12.85 -7.69
CA ASP A 323 25.67 -12.86 -7.02
C ASP A 323 26.58 -13.89 -7.71
N LEU A 324 27.68 -13.44 -8.28
CA LEU A 324 28.64 -14.24 -9.02
C LEU A 324 29.96 -14.29 -8.26
N ASP A 325 30.51 -15.49 -8.10
CA ASP A 325 31.87 -15.70 -7.64
C ASP A 325 32.80 -15.89 -8.85
N TYR A 326 33.71 -14.93 -9.06
CA TYR A 326 34.71 -14.99 -10.13
C TYR A 326 35.77 -16.07 -9.93
N SER A 327 35.86 -16.67 -8.74
CA SER A 327 36.71 -17.83 -8.50
C SER A 327 36.10 -19.14 -9.02
N LEU A 328 34.78 -19.17 -9.21
CA LEU A 328 34.05 -20.32 -9.72
C LEU A 328 33.95 -20.29 -11.25
N SER A 329 33.91 -21.47 -11.85
CA SER A 329 33.58 -21.61 -13.26
C SER A 329 32.13 -21.21 -13.54
N PHE A 330 31.83 -21.03 -14.83
CA PHE A 330 30.48 -20.72 -15.30
C PHE A 330 29.45 -21.73 -14.79
N MET A 331 29.71 -23.04 -14.88
CA MET A 331 28.74 -24.05 -14.42
C MET A 331 28.60 -24.04 -12.89
N GLN A 332 29.70 -23.80 -12.16
CA GLN A 332 29.70 -23.83 -10.70
C GLN A 332 28.91 -22.70 -10.05
N ASN A 333 28.81 -21.52 -10.67
CA ASN A 333 27.99 -20.43 -10.15
C ASN A 333 26.47 -20.71 -10.20
N PHE A 334 26.04 -21.72 -10.97
CA PHE A 334 24.62 -21.90 -11.32
C PHE A 334 24.09 -23.33 -11.13
N GLU A 335 24.90 -24.23 -10.58
CA GLU A 335 24.50 -25.56 -10.12
C GLU A 335 24.20 -25.63 -8.61
N CYS A 336 24.38 -24.52 -7.86
CA CYS A 336 24.22 -24.44 -6.40
C CYS A 336 22.87 -23.87 -5.95
#